data_AF-A0A7W0NPF4-F1
#
_entry.id   AF-A0A7W0NPF4-F1
#
_cell.length_a   1.000
_cell.length_b   1.000
_cell.length_c   1.000
_cell.angle_alpha   90.00
_cell.angle_beta   90.00
_cell.angle_gamma   90.00
#
_symmetry.space_group_name_H-M   'P 1'
#
loop_
_entity.id
_entity.type
_entity.pdbx_description
1 polymer ?
#
loop_
_entity_poly.entity_id
_entity_poly.type
_entity_poly.pdbx_seq_one_letter_code
_entity_poly.pdbx_strand_id
1 'polypeptide(L)'
;MRPAGELAGESGLSTGAITAVIDRLERAGYVCRLRDDRDRRRVLVELTDEGRRRVVEVYRPIAEQGSAMLSAYSDEQLILIRDFMDTGREFLTRYAFTVRQKKSRAGE
;
A
#
# COMPACT_ATOMS: atom_id res chain seq x y z
N MET A 1 -7.73 10.16 -4.26
CA MET A 1 -6.71 11.18 -4.57
C MET A 1 -5.86 11.41 -3.33
N ARG A 2 -4.53 11.27 -3.41
CA ARG A 2 -3.63 11.35 -2.25
C ARG A 2 -2.32 12.06 -2.60
N PRO A 3 -1.65 12.74 -1.66
CA PRO A 3 -0.33 13.34 -1.89
C PRO A 3 0.76 12.27 -2.06
N ALA A 4 1.81 12.58 -2.84
CA ALA A 4 2.95 11.68 -3.03
C ALA A 4 3.67 11.30 -1.72
N GLY A 5 3.75 12.22 -0.75
CA GLY A 5 4.36 11.94 0.56
C GLY A 5 3.58 10.91 1.37
N GLU A 6 2.26 10.89 1.25
CA GLU A 6 1.40 9.90 1.89
C GLU A 6 1.57 8.53 1.23
N LEU A 7 1.60 8.51 -0.12
CA LEU A 7 1.89 7.31 -0.89
C LEU A 7 3.27 6.72 -0.57
N ALA A 8 4.28 7.56 -0.28
CA ALA A 8 5.60 7.12 0.16
C ALA A 8 5.50 6.34 1.49
N GLY A 9 4.81 6.93 2.47
CA GLY A 9 4.65 6.34 3.80
C GLY A 9 3.93 4.99 3.76
N GLU A 10 2.90 4.86 2.93
CA GLU A 10 2.13 3.63 2.81
C GLU A 10 2.84 2.53 2.01
N SER A 11 3.60 2.91 0.99
CA SER A 11 4.35 1.96 0.16
C SER A 11 5.66 1.50 0.81
N GLY A 12 6.09 2.16 1.89
CA GLY A 12 7.41 1.95 2.49
C GLY A 12 8.58 2.40 1.59
N LEU A 13 8.28 3.13 0.51
CA LEU A 13 9.26 3.66 -0.42
C LEU A 13 9.77 5.03 0.05
N SER A 14 11.01 5.36 -0.34
CA SER A 14 11.52 6.73 -0.16
C SER A 14 10.75 7.71 -1.05
N THR A 15 10.76 8.99 -0.67
CA THR A 15 10.12 10.06 -1.45
C THR A 15 10.62 10.12 -2.90
N GLY A 16 11.93 9.89 -3.12
CA GLY A 16 12.51 9.83 -4.46
C GLY A 16 12.02 8.62 -5.26
N ALA A 17 11.94 7.45 -4.62
CA ALA A 17 11.47 6.23 -5.27
C ALA A 17 9.99 6.31 -5.64
N ILE A 18 9.12 6.82 -4.75
CA ILE A 18 7.69 6.97 -5.08
C ILE A 18 7.50 7.99 -6.20
N THR A 19 8.31 9.06 -6.24
CA THR A 19 8.23 10.06 -7.31
C THR A 19 8.54 9.43 -8.66
N ALA A 20 9.61 8.64 -8.74
CA ALA A 20 9.96 7.92 -9.97
C ALA A 20 8.88 6.91 -10.41
N VAL A 21 8.20 6.26 -9.46
CA VAL A 21 7.06 5.38 -9.75
C VAL A 21 5.89 6.18 -10.32
N ILE A 22 5.50 7.29 -9.66
CA ILE A 22 4.40 8.13 -10.12
C ILE A 22 4.71 8.71 -11.51
N ASP A 23 5.95 9.14 -11.78
CA ASP A 23 6.35 9.65 -13.10
C ASP A 23 6.23 8.59 -14.20
N ARG A 24 6.51 7.32 -13.88
CA ARG A 24 6.32 6.22 -14.83
C ARG A 24 4.84 5.94 -15.08
N LEU A 25 4.02 5.96 -14.03
CA LEU A 25 2.58 5.73 -14.13
C LEU A 25 1.88 6.87 -14.88
N GLU A 26 2.30 8.12 -14.68
CA GLU A 26 1.76 9.29 -15.37
C GLU A 26 2.13 9.27 -16.85
N ARG A 27 3.40 8.97 -17.18
CA ARG A 27 3.84 8.78 -18.58
C ARG A 27 3.11 7.64 -19.29
N ALA A 28 2.69 6.61 -18.55
CA ALA A 28 1.88 5.52 -19.07
C ALA A 28 0.38 5.83 -19.12
N GLY A 29 -0.06 7.01 -18.66
CA GLY A 29 -1.45 7.45 -18.69
C GLY A 29 -2.33 6.83 -17.60
N TYR A 30 -1.77 6.15 -16.60
CA TYR A 30 -2.53 5.47 -15.54
C TYR A 30 -2.85 6.38 -14.35
N VAL A 31 -2.07 7.42 -14.13
CA VAL A 31 -2.33 8.42 -13.08
C VAL A 31 -2.20 9.83 -13.65
N CYS A 32 -2.80 10.79 -12.97
CA CYS A 32 -2.58 12.21 -13.21
C CYS A 32 -2.26 12.93 -11.89
N ARG A 33 -1.55 14.06 -12.02
CA ARG A 33 -1.29 14.98 -10.92
C ARG A 33 -2.18 16.21 -11.02
N LEU A 34 -2.80 16.55 -9.90
CA LEU A 34 -3.69 17.70 -9.76
C LEU A 34 -3.16 18.57 -8.61
N ARG A 35 -3.28 19.89 -8.77
CA ARG A 35 -2.98 20.82 -7.66
C ARG A 35 -4.17 20.81 -6.70
N ASP A 36 -3.89 20.75 -5.41
CA ASP A 36 -4.92 20.87 -4.37
C ASP A 36 -5.48 22.30 -4.39
N ASP A 37 -6.80 22.43 -4.49
CA ASP A 37 -7.50 23.72 -4.51
C ASP A 37 -7.39 24.46 -3.17
N ARG A 38 -7.12 23.74 -2.07
CA ARG A 38 -7.01 24.30 -0.71
C ARG A 38 -5.58 24.69 -0.35
N ASP A 39 -4.57 23.99 -0.88
CA ASP A 39 -3.16 24.37 -0.76
C ASP A 39 -2.44 24.07 -2.07
N ARG A 40 -2.20 25.12 -2.89
CA ARG A 40 -1.58 24.99 -4.22
C ARG A 40 -0.15 24.43 -4.19
N ARG A 41 0.48 24.33 -3.00
CA ARG A 41 1.79 23.68 -2.81
C ARG A 41 1.68 22.16 -2.75
N ARG A 42 0.49 21.61 -2.54
CA ARG A 42 0.24 20.16 -2.52
C ARG A 42 -0.11 19.68 -3.92
N VAL A 43 0.61 18.63 -4.32
CA VAL A 43 0.31 17.86 -5.54
C VAL A 43 -0.33 16.56 -5.11
N LEU A 44 -1.49 16.31 -5.67
CA LEU A 44 -2.31 15.14 -5.41
C LEU A 44 -2.27 14.22 -6.63
N VAL A 45 -2.18 12.92 -6.38
CA VAL A 45 -2.13 11.88 -7.40
C VAL A 45 -3.47 11.15 -7.42
N GLU A 46 -3.99 10.92 -8.62
CA GLU A 46 -5.22 10.18 -8.85
C GLU A 46 -5.09 9.21 -10.03
N LEU A 47 -5.80 8.08 -9.97
CA LEU A 47 -5.92 7.16 -11.10
C LEU A 47 -6.78 7.78 -12.19
N THR A 48 -6.31 7.69 -13.43
CA THR A 48 -7.16 7.93 -14.61
C THR A 48 -8.16 6.78 -14.77
N ASP A 49 -9.15 6.95 -15.65
CA ASP A 49 -10.06 5.86 -16.00
C ASP A 49 -9.31 4.63 -16.54
N GLU A 50 -8.26 4.86 -17.33
CA GLU A 50 -7.42 3.78 -17.84
C GLU A 50 -6.61 3.13 -16.71
N GLY A 51 -6.08 3.91 -15.76
CA GLY A 51 -5.46 3.37 -14.56
C GLY A 51 -6.40 2.49 -13.74
N ARG A 52 -7.66 2.91 -13.57
CA ARG A 52 -8.68 2.11 -12.86
C ARG A 52 -8.97 0.80 -13.59
N ARG A 53 -9.11 0.83 -14.92
CA ARG A 53 -9.29 -0.39 -15.73
C ARG A 53 -8.11 -1.33 -15.60
N ARG A 54 -6.89 -0.81 -15.70
CA ARG A 54 -5.66 -1.61 -15.60
C ARG A 54 -5.51 -2.26 -14.22
N VAL A 55 -5.86 -1.55 -13.14
CA VAL A 55 -5.90 -2.13 -11.80
C VAL A 55 -6.86 -3.31 -11.74
N VAL A 56 -8.09 -3.17 -12.27
CA VAL A 56 -9.05 -4.28 -12.29
C VAL A 56 -8.50 -5.44 -13.10
N GLU A 57 -7.94 -5.21 -14.27
CA GLU A 57 -7.38 -6.28 -15.13
C GLU A 57 -6.26 -7.06 -14.42
N VAL A 58 -5.35 -6.35 -13.76
CA VAL A 58 -4.20 -6.96 -13.06
C VAL A 58 -4.63 -7.73 -11.83
N TYR A 59 -5.55 -7.19 -11.02
CA TYR A 59 -5.91 -7.78 -9.73
C TYR A 59 -7.10 -8.74 -9.78
N ARG A 60 -7.94 -8.69 -10.84
CA ARG A 60 -9.10 -9.57 -10.98
C ARG A 60 -8.75 -11.06 -10.87
N PRO A 61 -7.75 -11.61 -11.57
CA PRO A 61 -7.43 -13.03 -11.46
C PRO A 61 -7.04 -13.45 -10.04
N ILE A 62 -6.33 -12.58 -9.32
CA ILE A 62 -5.94 -12.81 -7.93
C ILE A 62 -7.18 -12.78 -7.03
N ALA A 63 -8.10 -11.83 -7.24
CA ALA A 63 -9.34 -11.74 -6.47
C ALA A 63 -10.24 -12.97 -6.70
N GLU A 64 -10.38 -13.42 -7.95
CA GLU A 64 -11.19 -14.59 -8.31
C GLU A 64 -10.61 -15.88 -7.72
N GLN A 65 -9.31 -16.13 -7.89
CA GLN A 65 -8.65 -17.31 -7.32
C GLN A 65 -8.61 -17.26 -5.79
N GLY A 66 -8.36 -16.08 -5.22
CA GLY A 66 -8.39 -15.87 -3.78
C GLY A 66 -9.77 -16.12 -3.20
N SER A 67 -10.84 -15.63 -3.84
CA SER A 67 -12.21 -15.87 -3.41
C SER A 67 -12.57 -17.35 -3.45
N ALA A 68 -12.15 -18.09 -4.49
CA ALA A 68 -12.36 -19.53 -4.55
C ALA A 68 -11.63 -20.26 -3.42
N MET A 69 -10.37 -19.92 -3.15
CA MET A 69 -9.62 -20.48 -2.02
C MET A 69 -10.29 -20.18 -0.67
N LEU A 70 -10.73 -18.93 -0.45
CA LEU A 70 -11.35 -18.50 0.80
C LEU A 70 -12.75 -19.12 1.01
N SER A 71 -13.45 -19.47 -0.06
CA SER A 71 -14.78 -20.12 0.01
C SER A 71 -14.77 -21.51 0.66
N ALA A 72 -13.59 -22.11 0.85
CA ALA A 72 -13.44 -23.36 1.60
C ALA A 72 -13.59 -23.17 3.13
N TYR A 73 -13.66 -21.93 3.60
CA TYR A 73 -13.75 -21.58 5.01
C TYR A 73 -15.11 -20.93 5.32
N SER A 74 -15.64 -21.22 6.50
CA SER A 74 -16.76 -20.48 7.08
C SER A 74 -16.36 -19.05 7.46
N ASP A 75 -17.34 -18.16 7.61
CA ASP A 75 -17.11 -16.80 8.06
C ASP A 75 -16.42 -16.75 9.41
N GLU A 76 -16.77 -17.63 10.36
CA GLU A 76 -16.11 -17.73 11.66
C GLU A 76 -14.62 -18.11 11.52
N GLN A 77 -14.29 -19.03 10.61
CA GLN A 77 -12.91 -19.40 10.33
C GLN A 77 -12.13 -18.26 9.67
N LEU A 78 -12.74 -17.55 8.74
CA LEU A 78 -12.13 -16.38 8.10
C LEU A 78 -11.89 -15.25 9.09
N ILE A 79 -12.82 -15.04 10.04
CA ILE A 79 -12.65 -14.11 11.15
C ILE A 79 -11.46 -14.52 12.00
N LEU A 80 -11.39 -15.79 12.41
CA LEU A 80 -10.28 -16.30 13.22
C LEU A 80 -8.93 -16.15 12.51
N ILE A 81 -8.85 -16.50 11.21
CA ILE A 81 -7.63 -16.39 10.41
C ILE A 81 -7.19 -14.93 10.33
N ARG A 82 -8.10 -14.01 10.02
CA ARG A 82 -7.81 -12.57 9.97
C ARG A 82 -7.28 -12.09 11.33
N ASP A 83 -7.95 -12.42 12.42
CA ASP A 83 -7.58 -11.98 13.77
C ASP A 83 -6.19 -12.53 14.17
N PHE A 84 -5.89 -13.79 13.82
CA PHE A 84 -4.55 -14.38 14.00
C PHE A 84 -3.49 -13.63 13.19
N MET A 85 -3.76 -13.34 11.91
CA MET A 85 -2.82 -12.61 11.04
C MET A 85 -2.58 -11.19 11.54
N ASP A 86 -3.61 -10.49 12.02
CA ASP A 86 -3.50 -9.14 12.58
C ASP A 86 -2.68 -9.14 13.87
N THR A 87 -2.95 -10.09 14.77
CA THR A 87 -2.19 -10.29 16.01
C THR A 87 -0.72 -10.60 15.72
N GLY A 88 -0.47 -11.50 14.75
CA GLY A 88 0.88 -11.84 14.30
C GLY A 88 1.63 -10.65 13.69
N ARG A 89 0.95 -9.85 12.85
CA ARG A 89 1.52 -8.62 12.27
C ARG A 89 1.90 -7.62 13.36
N GLU A 90 1.03 -7.41 14.35
CA GLU A 90 1.31 -6.51 15.47
C GLU A 90 2.52 -6.99 16.29
N PHE A 91 2.55 -8.29 16.61
CA PHE A 91 3.67 -8.91 17.32
C PHE A 91 5.00 -8.72 16.56
N LEU A 92 5.04 -9.06 15.27
CA LEU A 92 6.25 -8.93 14.44
C LEU A 92 6.70 -7.48 14.30
N THR A 93 5.77 -6.55 14.13
CA THR A 93 6.07 -5.11 14.03
C THR A 93 6.68 -4.57 15.32
N ARG A 94 6.09 -4.93 16.47
CA ARG A 94 6.60 -4.56 17.80
C ARG A 94 8.00 -5.15 18.03
N TYR A 95 8.21 -6.42 17.66
CA TYR A 95 9.49 -7.08 17.83
C TYR A 95 10.60 -6.47 16.95
N ALA A 96 10.29 -6.17 15.68
CA ALA A 96 11.22 -5.51 14.77
C ALA A 96 11.70 -4.15 15.30
N PHE A 97 10.82 -3.40 15.97
CA PHE A 97 11.17 -2.15 16.63
C PHE A 97 12.14 -2.36 17.81
N THR A 98 11.90 -3.39 18.65
CA THR A 98 12.78 -3.74 19.77
C THR A 98 14.19 -4.13 19.30
N VAL A 99 14.31 -4.92 18.22
CA VAL A 99 15.61 -5.33 17.66
C VAL A 99 16.39 -4.13 17.10
N ARG A 100 15.72 -3.20 16.41
CA ARG A 100 16.35 -1.97 15.90
C ARG A 100 16.86 -1.07 17.04
N GLN A 101 16.12 -0.93 18.14
CA GLN A 101 16.56 -0.16 19.31
C GLN A 101 17.76 -0.78 20.04
N LYS A 102 17.78 -2.11 20.20
CA LYS A 102 18.94 -2.80 20.82
C LYS A 102 20.21 -2.63 19.99
N LYS A 103 20.13 -2.67 18.66
CA LYS A 103 21.28 -2.39 17.77
C LYS A 103 21.79 -0.95 17.90
N SER A 104 20.90 0.03 18.05
CA SER A 104 21.29 1.44 18.18
C SER A 104 21.97 1.75 19.52
N ARG A 105 21.64 1.02 20.59
CA ARG A 105 22.27 1.15 21.93
C ARG A 105 23.57 0.37 22.12
N ALA A 106 23.85 -0.59 21.25
CA ALA A 106 25.06 -1.42 21.32
C ALA A 106 26.19 -0.92 20.39
N GLY A 107 25.97 0.19 19.67
CA GLY A 107 26.92 0.82 18.77
C GLY A 107 27.44 2.19 19.23
N GLU A 108 27.14 2.59 20.46
CA GLU A 108 27.79 3.67 21.23
C GLU A 108 28.71 3.04 22.28
#